data_AF-A0A6B3G2B0-F1
#
_entry.id   AF-A0A6B3G2B0-F1
#
_cell.length_a   1.000
_cell.length_b   1.000
_cell.length_c   1.000
_cell.angle_alpha   90.00
_cell.angle_beta   90.00
_cell.angle_gamma   90.00
#
_symmetry.space_group_name_H-M   'P 1'
#
loop_
_entity.id
_entity.type
_entity.pdbx_description
1 polymer ?
#
loop_
_entity_poly.entity_id
_entity_poly.type
_entity_poly.pdbx_seq_one_letter_code
_entity_poly.pdbx_strand_id
1 'polypeptide(L)'
;MTTSSDLSWILADFAGRLPEVTQAIAVSVDGLALAYTGVERDDAERLAAIASGVVNLLSAAAQLTATDPVEHSLTAMEGGYMFSMAVS
;
A
#
# COMPACT_ATOMS: atom_id res chain seq x y z
N MET A 1 13.86 18.84 -0.58
CA MET A 1 12.95 18.21 -1.55
C MET A 1 13.56 16.88 -1.96
N THR A 2 13.30 15.83 -1.18
CA THR A 2 13.56 14.45 -1.59
C THR A 2 12.56 14.14 -2.70
N THR A 3 13.03 14.05 -3.93
CA THR A 3 12.19 13.66 -5.06
C THR A 3 11.73 12.22 -4.83
N SER A 4 10.42 11.96 -4.95
CA SER A 4 9.76 10.64 -4.82
C SER A 4 10.49 9.46 -5.52
N SER A 5 11.35 9.76 -6.49
CA SER A 5 12.27 8.84 -7.14
C SER A 5 13.23 8.06 -6.21
N ASP A 6 13.43 8.48 -4.95
CA ASP A 6 14.47 7.92 -4.07
C ASP A 6 14.05 6.66 -3.28
N LEU A 7 12.76 6.29 -3.25
CA LEU A 7 12.30 5.09 -2.52
C LEU A 7 11.87 3.93 -3.43
N SER A 8 11.68 4.16 -4.74
CA SER A 8 11.19 3.12 -5.66
C SER A 8 12.16 1.94 -5.78
N TRP A 9 13.46 2.16 -5.55
CA TRP A 9 14.45 1.08 -5.54
C TRP A 9 14.21 0.06 -4.42
N ILE A 10 13.69 0.48 -3.26
CA ILE A 10 13.39 -0.42 -2.13
C ILE A 10 12.24 -1.35 -2.52
N LEU A 11 11.21 -0.79 -3.15
CA LEU A 11 10.07 -1.57 -3.62
C LEU A 11 10.47 -2.52 -4.76
N ALA A 12 11.33 -2.06 -5.66
CA ALA A 12 11.86 -2.90 -6.73
C ALA A 12 12.72 -4.06 -6.20
N ASP A 13 13.57 -3.82 -5.19
CA ASP A 13 14.34 -4.88 -4.52
C ASP A 13 13.41 -5.88 -3.82
N PHE A 14 12.38 -5.39 -3.12
CA PHE A 14 11.36 -6.23 -2.50
C PHE A 14 10.62 -7.12 -3.51
N ALA A 15 10.12 -6.52 -4.60
CA ALA A 15 9.43 -7.26 -5.66
C ALA A 15 10.37 -8.24 -6.39
N GLY A 16 11.66 -7.90 -6.53
CA GLY A 16 12.67 -8.79 -7.09
C GLY A 16 12.94 -10.03 -6.22
N ARG A 17 12.70 -9.96 -4.91
CA ARG A 17 12.87 -11.09 -3.97
C ARG A 17 11.64 -11.98 -3.84
N LEU A 18 10.46 -11.48 -4.21
CA LEU A 18 9.18 -12.17 -4.11
C LEU A 18 8.45 -12.13 -5.46
N PRO A 19 8.65 -13.13 -6.33
CA PRO A 19 8.09 -13.15 -7.69
C PRO A 19 6.57 -13.01 -7.76
N GLU A 20 5.86 -13.34 -6.69
CA GLU A 20 4.41 -13.22 -6.56
C GLU A 20 3.94 -11.76 -6.38
N VAL A 21 4.84 -10.84 -6.04
CA VAL A 21 4.55 -9.41 -5.95
C VAL A 21 4.62 -8.80 -7.34
N THR A 22 3.45 -8.66 -7.97
CA THR A 22 3.33 -8.06 -9.31
C THR A 22 3.39 -6.53 -9.29
N GLN A 23 2.92 -5.91 -8.20
CA GLN A 23 2.83 -4.47 -8.02
C GLN A 23 3.09 -4.13 -6.55
N ALA A 24 3.85 -3.05 -6.30
CA ALA A 24 4.03 -2.53 -4.95
C ALA A 24 4.02 -1.01 -4.96
N ILE A 25 3.36 -0.43 -3.96
CA ILE A 25 3.24 1.01 -3.75
C ILE A 25 3.53 1.36 -2.29
N ALA A 26 4.24 2.46 -2.08
CA ALA A 26 4.37 3.11 -0.78
C ALA A 26 3.48 4.35 -0.79
N VAL A 27 2.64 4.49 0.23
CA VAL A 27 1.63 5.54 0.31
C VAL A 27 1.89 6.40 1.54
N SER A 28 1.82 7.70 1.39
CA SER A 28 1.93 8.64 2.51
C SER A 28 0.65 8.66 3.34
N VAL A 29 0.75 9.24 4.53
CA VAL A 29 -0.40 9.40 5.45
C VAL A 29 -1.52 10.27 4.87
N ASP A 30 -1.22 11.15 3.91
CA ASP A 30 -2.20 11.97 3.18
C ASP A 30 -2.68 11.33 1.87
N GLY A 31 -2.26 10.09 1.59
CA GLY A 31 -2.78 9.26 0.49
C GLY A 31 -2.12 9.49 -0.87
N LEU A 32 -0.92 10.04 -0.88
CA LEU A 32 -0.12 10.23 -2.09
C LEU A 32 0.84 9.06 -2.30
N ALA A 33 1.03 8.66 -3.56
CA ALA A 33 2.05 7.68 -3.91
C ALA A 33 3.45 8.27 -3.70
N LEU A 34 4.22 7.67 -2.78
CA LEU A 34 5.60 8.06 -2.49
C LEU A 34 6.60 7.32 -3.37
N ALA A 35 6.32 6.05 -3.67
CA ALA A 35 7.14 5.19 -4.51
C ALA A 35 6.27 4.06 -5.07
N TYR A 36 6.65 3.51 -6.23
CA TYR A 36 5.93 2.40 -6.85
C TYR A 36 6.84 1.57 -7.76
N THR A 37 6.47 0.31 -7.99
CA THR A 37 7.10 -0.59 -8.97
C THR A 37 6.07 -1.54 -9.56
N GLY A 38 6.27 -1.98 -10.81
CA GLY A 38 5.35 -2.90 -11.51
C GLY A 38 4.03 -2.27 -11.95
N VAL A 39 3.91 -0.94 -11.88
CA VAL A 39 2.70 -0.20 -12.21
C VAL A 39 3.05 1.16 -12.80
N GLU A 40 2.19 1.67 -13.68
CA GLU A 40 2.30 3.01 -14.24
C GLU A 40 1.92 4.08 -13.21
N ARG A 41 2.43 5.30 -13.39
CA ARG A 41 2.24 6.39 -12.43
C ARG A 41 0.78 6.67 -12.08
N ASP A 42 -0.09 6.77 -13.09
CA ASP A 42 -1.50 7.10 -12.89
C ASP A 42 -2.23 6.00 -12.10
N ASP A 43 -1.88 4.74 -12.33
CA ASP A 43 -2.44 3.62 -11.59
C ASP A 43 -1.86 3.52 -10.17
N ALA A 44 -0.60 3.90 -9.96
CA ALA A 44 -0.02 4.03 -8.62
C ALA A 44 -0.75 5.08 -7.78
N GLU A 45 -1.10 6.24 -8.37
CA GLU A 45 -1.86 7.30 -7.69
C GLU A 45 -3.28 6.82 -7.33
N ARG A 46 -3.94 6.08 -8.23
CA ARG A 46 -5.26 5.46 -7.94
C ARG A 46 -5.17 4.41 -6.84
N LEU A 47 -4.18 3.52 -6.91
CA LEU A 47 -3.96 2.48 -5.89
C LEU A 47 -3.63 3.11 -4.53
N ALA A 48 -2.89 4.23 -4.50
CA ALA A 48 -2.62 4.97 -3.27
C ALA A 48 -3.92 5.48 -2.63
N ALA A 49 -4.81 6.09 -3.41
CA ALA A 49 -6.11 6.54 -2.94
C ALA A 49 -6.97 5.37 -2.39
N ILE A 50 -6.98 4.24 -3.10
CA ILE A 50 -7.70 3.03 -2.66
C ILE A 50 -7.13 2.50 -1.34
N ALA A 51 -5.81 2.33 -1.25
CA ALA A 51 -5.13 1.81 -0.08
C ALA A 51 -5.37 2.69 1.16
N SER A 52 -5.27 4.02 1.01
CA SER A 52 -5.58 4.96 2.10
C SER A 52 -7.04 4.88 2.53
N GLY A 53 -7.97 4.73 1.59
CA GLY A 53 -9.38 4.49 1.90
C GLY A 53 -9.59 3.23 2.74
N VAL A 54 -8.98 2.11 2.34
CA VAL A 54 -9.06 0.83 3.06
C VAL A 54 -8.46 0.93 4.46
N VAL A 55 -7.25 1.50 4.60
CA VAL A 55 -6.59 1.68 5.91
C VAL A 55 -7.44 2.53 6.84
N ASN A 56 -8.02 3.63 6.34
CA ASN A 56 -8.87 4.50 7.15
C ASN A 56 -10.17 3.81 7.60
N LEU A 57 -10.82 3.06 6.71
CA LEU A 57 -12.02 2.29 7.05
C LEU A 57 -11.73 1.23 8.12
N LEU A 58 -10.62 0.50 7.97
CA LEU A 58 -10.19 -0.52 8.92
C LEU A 58 -9.76 0.07 10.26
N SER A 59 -9.09 1.22 10.26
CA SER A 59 -8.77 1.97 11.48
C SER A 59 -10.04 2.43 12.21
N ALA A 60 -11.05 2.92 11.48
CA ALA A 60 -12.33 3.27 12.06
C ALA A 60 -13.07 2.05 12.61
N ALA A 61 -13.00 0.91 11.93
CA ALA A 61 -13.57 -0.35 12.40
C ALA A 61 -12.93 -0.80 13.73
N ALA A 62 -11.59 -0.77 13.83
CA ALA A 62 -10.88 -1.12 15.05
C ALA A 62 -11.28 -0.23 16.24
N GLN A 63 -11.42 1.08 16.01
CA GLN A 63 -11.91 2.01 17.02
C GLN A 63 -13.35 1.69 17.45
N LEU A 64 -14.23 1.42 16.49
CA LEU A 64 -15.64 1.07 16.76
C LEU A 64 -15.77 -0.24 17.54
N THR A 65 -14.87 -1.20 17.31
CA THR A 65 -14.83 -2.49 18.00
C THR A 65 -14.02 -2.47 19.30
N ALA A 66 -13.45 -1.33 19.69
CA ALA A 66 -12.57 -1.19 20.85
C ALA A 66 -11.41 -2.20 20.87
N THR A 67 -10.84 -2.48 19.69
CA THR A 67 -9.70 -3.38 19.52
C THR A 67 -8.41 -2.61 19.29
N ASP A 68 -7.28 -3.32 19.33
CA ASP A 68 -5.98 -2.79 18.93
C ASP A 68 -5.94 -2.38 17.44
N PRO A 69 -4.96 -1.56 17.03
CA PRO A 69 -4.80 -1.14 15.64
C PRO A 69 -4.69 -2.32 14.67
N VAL A 70 -5.16 -2.11 13.44
CA VAL A 70 -5.06 -3.11 12.39
C VAL A 70 -3.59 -3.33 12.03
N GLU A 71 -3.11 -4.55 12.28
CA GLU A 71 -1.75 -4.95 11.92
C GLU A 71 -1.61 -4.92 10.38
N HIS A 72 -2.44 -5.71 9.70
CA HIS A 72 -2.43 -5.86 8.24
C HIS A 72 -3.83 -6.18 7.70
N SER A 73 -4.04 -5.97 6.41
CA SER A 73 -5.21 -6.45 5.68
C SER A 73 -4.78 -7.25 4.46
N LEU A 74 -5.45 -8.39 4.24
CA LEU A 74 -5.30 -9.22 3.06
C LEU A 74 -6.68 -9.40 2.42
N THR A 75 -6.87 -8.82 1.24
CA THR A 75 -8.11 -8.94 0.48
C THR A 75 -7.89 -9.90 -0.67
N ALA A 76 -8.64 -11.00 -0.69
CA ALA A 76 -8.65 -11.94 -1.79
C ALA A 76 -9.58 -11.45 -2.92
N MET A 77 -9.09 -11.51 -4.15
CA MET A 77 -9.84 -11.18 -5.37
C MET A 77 -9.77 -12.37 -6.32
N GLU A 78 -10.69 -12.44 -7.28
CA GLU A 78 -10.52 -13.38 -8.38
C GLU A 78 -9.25 -12.99 -9.15
N GLY A 79 -8.25 -13.88 -9.17
CA GLY A 79 -6.98 -13.65 -9.84
C GLY A 79 -5.87 -12.99 -9.02
N GLY A 80 -6.06 -12.73 -7.71
CA GLY A 80 -4.96 -12.22 -6.89
C GLY A 80 -5.33 -11.79 -5.47
N TYR A 81 -4.37 -11.12 -4.82
CA TYR A 81 -4.53 -10.59 -3.47
C TYR A 81 -4.04 -9.16 -3.41
N MET A 82 -4.70 -8.34 -2.60
CA MET A 82 -4.18 -7.05 -2.15
C MET A 82 -3.76 -7.17 -0.68
N PHE A 83 -2.49 -6.90 -0.41
CA PHE A 83 -1.97 -6.80 0.95
C PHE A 83 -1.68 -5.34 1.29
N SER A 84 -2.16 -4.87 2.44
CA SER A 84 -1.89 -3.51 2.92
C SER A 84 -1.54 -3.50 4.40
N MET A 85 -0.57 -2.68 4.78
CA MET A 85 -0.20 -2.47 6.17
C MET A 85 0.10 -0.99 6.43
N ALA A 86 -0.21 -0.53 7.62
CA ALA A 86 0.33 0.73 8.11
C ALA A 86 1.79 0.52 8.53
N VAL A 87 2.66 1.45 8.17
CA VAL A 87 4.06 1.47 8.62
C VAL A 87 4.24 2.74 9.45
N SER A 88 4.58 2.55 10.73
CA SER A 88 4.81 3.62 11.72
C SER A 88 6.30 3.87 11.95
#